data_AF-A0A317UBD8-F1
#
_entry.id   AF-A0A317UBD8-F1
#
_cell.length_a   1.000
_cell.length_b   1.000
_cell.length_c   1.000
_cell.angle_alpha   90.00
_cell.angle_beta   90.00
_cell.angle_gamma   90.00
#
_symmetry.space_group_name_H-M   'P 1'
#
loop_
_entity.id
_entity.type
_entity.pdbx_description
1 polymer ?
#
loop_
_entity_poly.entity_id
_entity_poly.type
_entity_poly.pdbx_seq_one_letter_code
_entity_poly.pdbx_strand_id
1 'polypeptide(L)'
;MTAVIIGSIGFLCCFLYDHNSIRLKKSFLHPFFSIGCFLIAVSTGLVIRNCWPRRGSSFFISAVFLAAALLFLGLLIYTLFFALPFDETYVKENHERLAYTEGVYALCRHPGVLWFAGFYFCLAGFLGSGKAMGAFGVLIVWNILYIFYQDRIVFPETFSNYGAYQQTTPFLIPDRNSTAACIKTWRKGGKRR
;
A
#
# COMPACT_ATOMS: atom_id res chain seq x y z
N MET A 1 -20.33 11.17 -0.88
CA MET A 1 -20.46 10.49 0.43
C MET A 1 -20.43 8.98 0.26
N THR A 2 -21.30 8.38 -0.55
CA THR A 2 -21.37 6.92 -0.77
C THR A 2 -20.02 6.27 -1.12
N ALA A 3 -19.25 6.84 -2.04
CA ALA A 3 -17.94 6.27 -2.41
C ALA A 3 -16.95 6.25 -1.23
N VAL A 4 -16.89 7.32 -0.42
CA VAL A 4 -16.02 7.40 0.76
C VAL A 4 -16.43 6.39 1.83
N ILE A 5 -17.73 6.19 2.02
CA ILE A 5 -18.26 5.19 2.96
C ILE A 5 -17.84 3.79 2.53
N ILE A 6 -18.02 3.44 1.25
CA ILE A 6 -17.60 2.13 0.70
C ILE A 6 -16.10 1.91 0.89
N GLY A 7 -15.26 2.92 0.60
CA GLY A 7 -13.82 2.80 0.79
C GLY A 7 -13.41 2.68 2.25
N SER A 8 -14.10 3.41 3.15
CA SER A 8 -13.88 3.30 4.61
C SER A 8 -14.26 1.93 5.14
N ILE A 9 -15.39 1.36 4.68
CA ILE A 9 -15.78 -0.02 4.98
C ILE A 9 -14.72 -1.00 4.45
N GLY A 10 -14.19 -0.77 3.25
CA GLY A 10 -13.09 -1.56 2.70
C GLY A 10 -11.87 -1.59 3.62
N PHE A 11 -11.44 -0.44 4.14
CA PHE A 11 -10.36 -0.38 5.13
C PHE A 11 -10.72 -1.08 6.43
N LEU A 12 -11.93 -0.90 6.96
CA LEU A 12 -12.38 -1.62 8.15
C LEU A 12 -12.33 -3.15 7.97
N CYS A 13 -12.70 -3.65 6.79
CA CYS A 13 -12.53 -5.08 6.45
C CYS A 13 -11.06 -5.52 6.51
N CYS A 14 -10.13 -4.72 6.00
CA CYS A 14 -8.69 -4.98 6.09
C CYS A 14 -8.19 -4.99 7.56
N PHE A 15 -8.64 -4.03 8.37
CA PHE A 15 -8.34 -4.01 9.82
C PHE A 15 -8.83 -5.26 10.54
N LEU A 16 -10.08 -5.67 10.27
CA LEU A 16 -10.68 -6.87 10.87
C LEU A 16 -9.95 -8.14 10.45
N TYR A 17 -9.54 -8.22 9.19
CA TYR A 17 -8.73 -9.33 8.70
C TYR A 17 -7.41 -9.46 9.48
N ASP A 18 -6.65 -8.36 9.58
CA ASP A 18 -5.35 -8.37 10.28
C ASP A 18 -5.50 -8.65 11.77
N HIS A 19 -6.52 -8.09 12.42
CA HIS A 19 -6.80 -8.38 13.82
C HIS A 19 -7.08 -9.87 14.05
N ASN A 20 -7.90 -10.48 13.18
CA ASN A 20 -8.19 -11.91 13.24
C ASN A 20 -6.97 -12.78 12.92
N SER A 21 -6.12 -12.36 11.97
CA SER A 21 -4.89 -13.06 11.60
C SER A 21 -3.97 -13.28 12.81
N ILE A 22 -3.87 -12.29 13.70
CA ILE A 22 -3.04 -12.35 14.92
C ILE A 22 -3.74 -13.12 16.04
N ARG A 23 -5.01 -12.78 16.32
CA ARG A 23 -5.70 -13.23 17.54
C ARG A 23 -6.40 -14.58 17.42
N LEU A 24 -6.95 -14.88 16.25
CA LEU A 24 -7.95 -15.92 16.09
C LEU A 24 -7.53 -16.99 15.06
N LYS A 25 -6.59 -16.68 14.15
CA LYS A 25 -6.02 -17.57 13.12
C LYS A 25 -7.09 -18.38 12.35
N LYS A 26 -8.30 -17.85 12.22
CA LYS A 26 -9.42 -18.55 11.57
C LYS A 26 -9.37 -18.34 10.06
N SER A 27 -9.37 -19.44 9.32
CA SER A 27 -9.26 -19.46 7.86
C SER A 27 -10.40 -18.71 7.12
N PHE A 28 -11.58 -18.61 7.76
CA PHE A 28 -12.77 -17.99 7.17
C PHE A 28 -12.63 -16.49 6.87
N LEU A 29 -11.67 -15.79 7.48
CA LEU A 29 -11.50 -14.35 7.29
C LEU A 29 -10.44 -13.98 6.24
N HIS A 30 -9.70 -14.94 5.66
CA HIS A 30 -8.82 -14.68 4.50
C HIS A 30 -9.48 -13.94 3.32
N PRO A 31 -10.75 -14.19 2.94
CA PRO A 31 -11.38 -13.42 1.87
C PRO A 31 -11.66 -11.95 2.25
N PHE A 32 -11.68 -11.57 3.53
CA PHE A 32 -11.97 -10.19 3.94
C PHE A 32 -10.93 -9.18 3.45
N PHE A 33 -9.67 -9.61 3.30
CA PHE A 33 -8.65 -8.77 2.69
C PHE A 33 -8.96 -8.47 1.22
N SER A 34 -9.26 -9.51 0.44
CA SER A 34 -9.64 -9.37 -0.97
C SER A 34 -10.94 -8.57 -1.14
N ILE A 35 -11.91 -8.77 -0.25
CA ILE A 35 -13.16 -7.98 -0.20
C ILE A 35 -12.84 -6.52 0.12
N GLY A 36 -11.95 -6.24 1.07
CA GLY A 36 -11.50 -4.89 1.41
C GLY A 36 -10.84 -4.17 0.24
N CYS A 37 -9.89 -4.82 -0.44
CA CYS A 37 -9.27 -4.29 -1.66
C CYS A 37 -10.30 -4.04 -2.78
N PHE A 38 -11.25 -4.97 -2.97
CA PHE A 38 -12.32 -4.81 -3.95
C PHE A 38 -13.21 -3.60 -3.64
N LEU A 39 -13.60 -3.41 -2.38
CA LEU A 39 -14.39 -2.25 -1.94
C LEU A 39 -13.65 -0.93 -2.16
N ILE A 40 -12.34 -0.87 -1.90
CA ILE A 40 -11.51 0.30 -2.18
C ILE A 40 -11.43 0.57 -3.69
N ALA A 41 -11.31 -0.48 -4.52
CA ALA A 41 -11.33 -0.34 -5.98
C ALA A 41 -12.69 0.17 -6.49
N VAL A 42 -13.81 -0.37 -5.97
CA VAL A 42 -15.17 0.10 -6.28
C VAL A 42 -15.36 1.55 -5.86
N SER A 43 -14.92 1.93 -4.66
CA SER A 43 -14.93 3.32 -4.19
C SER A 43 -14.19 4.24 -5.16
N THR A 44 -13.00 3.84 -5.60
CA THR A 44 -12.17 4.58 -6.55
C THR A 44 -12.88 4.75 -7.90
N GLY A 45 -13.45 3.67 -8.43
CA GLY A 45 -14.22 3.69 -9.68
C GLY A 45 -15.46 4.61 -9.60
N LEU A 46 -16.15 4.63 -8.46
CA LEU A 46 -17.27 5.53 -8.23
C LEU A 46 -16.84 7.00 -8.18
N VAL A 47 -15.69 7.32 -7.56
CA VAL A 47 -15.15 8.68 -7.57
C VAL A 47 -14.77 9.11 -8.98
N ILE A 48 -14.08 8.24 -9.74
CA ILE A 48 -13.72 8.49 -11.14
C ILE A 48 -14.96 8.76 -11.98
N ARG A 49 -15.98 7.90 -11.89
CA ARG A 49 -17.25 8.05 -12.64
C ARG A 49 -17.95 9.37 -12.32
N ASN A 50 -18.01 9.73 -11.04
CA ASN A 50 -18.74 10.92 -10.58
C ASN A 50 -17.98 12.22 -10.83
N CYS A 51 -16.65 12.18 -10.86
CA CYS A 51 -15.79 13.34 -11.03
C CYS A 51 -15.04 13.33 -12.37
N TRP A 52 -15.56 12.60 -13.37
CA TRP A 52 -14.90 12.48 -14.66
C TRP A 52 -14.67 13.88 -15.25
N PRO A 53 -13.45 14.19 -15.73
CA PRO A 53 -13.13 15.52 -16.22
C PRO A 53 -14.06 15.88 -17.38
N ARG A 54 -14.83 16.95 -17.19
CA ARG A 54 -15.64 17.53 -18.27
C ARG A 54 -14.70 18.23 -19.26
N ARG A 55 -15.05 18.19 -20.54
CA ARG A 55 -14.29 18.71 -21.68
C ARG A 55 -13.94 20.19 -21.42
N GLY A 56 -12.70 20.45 -20.98
CA GLY A 56 -12.29 21.78 -20.48
C GLY A 56 -10.95 21.80 -19.73
N SER A 57 -10.48 20.67 -19.19
CA SER A 57 -9.11 20.55 -18.67
C SER A 57 -8.09 20.55 -19.81
N SER A 58 -6.92 21.18 -19.61
CA SER A 58 -5.80 21.09 -20.54
C SER A 58 -5.39 19.63 -20.71
N PHE A 59 -5.60 19.09 -21.91
CA PHE A 59 -5.36 17.69 -22.26
C PHE A 59 -3.96 17.22 -21.82
N PHE A 60 -2.96 18.08 -21.98
CA PHE A 60 -1.58 17.78 -21.61
C PHE A 60 -1.40 17.58 -20.10
N ILE A 61 -1.98 18.47 -19.28
CA ILE A 61 -1.87 18.38 -17.81
C ILE A 61 -2.58 17.12 -17.31
N SER A 62 -3.78 16.83 -17.82
CA SER A 62 -4.50 15.61 -17.47
C SER A 62 -3.73 14.35 -17.89
N ALA A 63 -3.07 14.34 -19.06
CA ALA A 63 -2.26 13.21 -19.52
C ALA A 63 -1.05 12.96 -18.60
N VAL A 64 -0.36 14.01 -18.14
CA VAL A 64 0.78 13.90 -17.21
C VAL A 64 0.32 13.31 -15.87
N PHE A 65 -0.78 13.82 -15.29
CA PHE A 65 -1.32 13.28 -14.04
C PHE A 65 -1.79 11.83 -14.18
N LEU A 66 -2.39 11.46 -15.30
CA LEU A 66 -2.81 10.08 -15.55
C LEU A 66 -1.61 9.14 -15.68
N ALA A 67 -0.57 9.55 -16.43
CA ALA A 67 0.65 8.77 -16.57
C ALA A 67 1.34 8.57 -15.22
N ALA A 68 1.42 9.62 -14.40
CA ALA A 68 1.95 9.54 -13.04
C ALA A 68 1.11 8.62 -12.14
N ALA A 69 -0.23 8.68 -12.21
CA ALA A 69 -1.09 7.77 -11.48
C ALA A 69 -0.84 6.30 -11.88
N LEU A 70 -0.73 6.00 -13.17
CA LEU A 70 -0.43 4.65 -13.65
C LEU A 70 0.95 4.15 -13.18
N LEU A 71 1.95 5.04 -13.16
CA LEU A 71 3.28 4.73 -12.60
C LEU A 71 3.18 4.34 -11.12
N PHE A 72 2.51 5.15 -10.29
CA PHE A 72 2.33 4.86 -8.87
C PHE A 72 1.51 3.59 -8.61
N LEU A 73 0.50 3.32 -9.43
CA LEU A 73 -0.24 2.07 -9.37
C LEU A 73 0.64 0.87 -9.71
N GLY A 74 1.50 0.98 -10.73
CA GLY A 74 2.48 -0.04 -11.07
C GLY A 74 3.47 -0.29 -9.93
N LEU A 75 3.98 0.76 -9.29
CA LEU A 75 4.83 0.66 -8.11
C LEU A 75 4.12 -0.01 -6.93
N LEU A 76 2.85 0.33 -6.69
CA LEU A 76 2.04 -0.28 -5.64
C LEU A 76 1.87 -1.79 -5.87
N ILE A 77 1.47 -2.18 -7.09
CA ILE A 77 1.32 -3.59 -7.49
C ILE A 77 2.67 -4.33 -7.37
N TYR A 78 3.76 -3.70 -7.82
CA TYR A 78 5.10 -4.26 -7.69
C TYR A 78 5.46 -4.49 -6.21
N THR A 79 5.23 -3.51 -5.32
CA THR A 79 5.50 -3.68 -3.89
C THR A 79 4.65 -4.77 -3.25
N LEU A 80 3.38 -4.88 -3.63
CA LEU A 80 2.44 -5.80 -2.99
C LEU A 80 2.64 -7.25 -3.45
N PHE A 81 3.00 -7.47 -4.72
CA PHE A 81 3.03 -8.80 -5.33
C PHE A 81 4.42 -9.24 -5.79
N PHE A 82 5.26 -8.36 -6.31
CA PHE A 82 6.55 -8.76 -6.90
C PHE A 82 7.75 -8.57 -5.99
N ALA A 83 7.70 -7.62 -5.05
CA ALA A 83 8.77 -7.37 -4.11
C ALA A 83 8.82 -8.41 -2.97
N LEU A 84 7.72 -9.12 -2.72
CA LEU A 84 7.66 -10.23 -1.78
C LEU A 84 7.88 -11.55 -2.52
N PRO A 85 8.83 -12.41 -2.11
CA PRO A 85 8.97 -13.73 -2.71
C PRO A 85 7.74 -14.58 -2.36
N PHE A 86 6.83 -14.73 -3.32
CA PHE A 86 5.61 -15.55 -3.21
C PHE A 86 5.93 -16.99 -2.75
N ASP A 87 7.05 -17.56 -3.20
CA ASP A 87 7.42 -18.94 -2.91
C ASP A 87 7.85 -19.17 -1.45
N GLU A 88 8.46 -18.19 -0.76
CA GLU A 88 8.81 -18.37 0.66
C GLU A 88 7.71 -17.91 1.63
N THR A 89 6.87 -16.95 1.22
CA THR A 89 5.86 -16.34 2.10
C THR A 89 4.55 -17.15 2.14
N TYR A 90 4.21 -17.88 1.08
CA TYR A 90 2.94 -18.62 0.96
C TYR A 90 3.10 -20.15 0.91
N VAL A 91 4.26 -20.71 0.54
CA VAL A 91 4.41 -22.17 0.34
C VAL A 91 4.97 -22.89 1.58
N LYS A 92 5.71 -22.21 2.46
CA LYS A 92 6.29 -22.81 3.68
C LYS A 92 5.64 -22.25 4.95
N GLU A 93 4.52 -22.83 5.34
CA GLU A 93 3.71 -22.42 6.49
C GLU A 93 4.34 -22.70 7.88
N ASN A 94 5.52 -23.34 7.94
CA ASN A 94 5.99 -24.02 9.16
C ASN A 94 7.25 -23.46 9.84
N HIS A 95 7.91 -22.42 9.33
CA HIS A 95 9.03 -21.78 10.02
C HIS A 95 8.72 -20.31 10.22
N GLU A 96 9.12 -19.76 11.38
CA GLU A 96 8.82 -18.41 11.84
C GLU A 96 8.71 -17.40 10.69
N ARG A 97 7.57 -16.70 10.59
CA ARG A 97 7.38 -15.69 9.55
C ARG A 97 8.42 -14.59 9.82
N LEU A 98 9.39 -14.47 8.93
CA LEU A 98 10.39 -13.40 8.97
C LEU A 98 9.91 -12.25 8.07
N ALA A 99 9.97 -11.02 8.58
CA ALA A 99 9.72 -9.82 7.80
C ALA A 99 10.79 -9.68 6.71
N TYR A 100 10.35 -9.41 5.47
CA TYR A 100 11.24 -9.16 4.34
C TYR A 100 11.86 -7.76 4.46
N THR A 101 13.19 -7.67 4.38
CA THR A 101 13.95 -6.44 4.67
C THR A 101 14.78 -5.93 3.49
N GLU A 102 14.62 -6.52 2.30
CA GLU A 102 15.40 -6.17 1.11
C GLU A 102 14.60 -5.32 0.10
N GLY A 103 15.29 -4.75 -0.89
CA GLY A 103 14.68 -3.97 -1.96
C GLY A 103 13.95 -2.71 -1.45
N VAL A 104 12.71 -2.50 -1.89
CA VAL A 104 11.91 -1.30 -1.54
C VAL A 104 11.58 -1.26 -0.05
N TYR A 105 11.55 -2.41 0.62
CA TYR A 105 11.35 -2.51 2.07
C TYR A 105 12.61 -2.15 2.87
N ALA A 106 13.79 -2.19 2.26
CA ALA A 106 15.01 -1.64 2.88
C ALA A 106 15.01 -0.10 2.93
N LEU A 107 14.16 0.55 2.11
CA LEU A 107 14.10 2.00 1.98
C LEU A 107 13.27 2.63 3.11
N CYS A 108 12.07 2.09 3.33
CA CYS A 108 11.24 2.36 4.50
C CYS A 108 10.33 1.16 4.75
N ARG A 109 9.75 1.07 5.95
CA ARG A 109 8.93 -0.10 6.34
C ARG A 109 7.61 -0.20 5.57
N HIS A 110 7.06 0.93 5.14
CA HIS A 110 5.76 1.00 4.43
C HIS A 110 5.85 1.75 3.10
N PRO A 111 6.62 1.27 2.12
CA PRO A 111 6.80 1.97 0.84
C PRO A 111 5.47 2.06 0.07
N GLY A 112 4.59 1.06 0.23
CA GLY A 112 3.26 1.00 -0.39
C GLY A 112 2.39 2.21 -0.06
N VAL A 113 2.50 2.80 1.14
CA VAL A 113 1.67 3.95 1.53
C VAL A 113 2.04 5.20 0.72
N LEU A 114 3.32 5.36 0.36
CA LEU A 114 3.80 6.47 -0.46
C LEU A 114 3.29 6.33 -1.89
N TRP A 115 3.32 5.09 -2.42
CA TRP A 115 2.77 4.80 -3.75
C TRP A 115 1.26 4.96 -3.80
N PHE A 116 0.55 4.52 -2.75
CA PHE A 116 -0.89 4.72 -2.61
C PHE A 116 -1.26 6.20 -2.56
N ALA A 117 -0.58 6.98 -1.70
CA ALA A 117 -0.79 8.42 -1.62
C ALA A 117 -0.46 9.14 -2.94
N GLY A 118 0.65 8.78 -3.58
CA GLY A 118 1.04 9.30 -4.89
C GLY A 118 0.01 8.99 -5.98
N PHE A 119 -0.50 7.75 -6.03
CA PHE A 119 -1.55 7.32 -6.95
C PHE A 119 -2.80 8.17 -6.80
N TYR A 120 -3.33 8.29 -5.58
CA TYR A 120 -4.56 9.02 -5.31
C TYR A 120 -4.42 10.53 -5.48
N PHE A 121 -3.24 11.09 -5.19
CA PHE A 121 -2.96 12.51 -5.44
C PHE A 121 -2.92 12.80 -6.95
N CYS A 122 -2.23 11.97 -7.73
CA CYS A 122 -2.19 12.11 -9.19
C CYS A 122 -3.57 11.89 -9.82
N LEU A 123 -4.34 10.92 -9.31
CA LEU A 123 -5.70 10.67 -9.77
C LEU A 123 -6.64 11.84 -9.42
N ALA A 124 -6.49 12.48 -8.25
CA ALA A 124 -7.21 13.71 -7.92
C ALA A 124 -6.87 14.85 -8.90
N GLY A 125 -5.58 15.01 -9.22
CA GLY A 125 -5.10 15.98 -10.20
C GLY A 125 -5.66 15.74 -11.61
N PHE A 126 -5.73 14.47 -12.04
CA PHE A 126 -6.35 14.06 -13.30
C PHE A 126 -7.84 14.43 -13.36
N LEU A 127 -8.59 14.16 -12.28
CA LEU A 127 -10.02 14.46 -12.20
C LEU A 127 -10.30 15.96 -12.02
N GLY A 128 -9.33 16.74 -11.50
CA GLY A 128 -9.44 18.19 -11.34
C GLY A 128 -10.59 18.63 -10.42
N SER A 129 -11.04 17.77 -9.51
CA SER A 129 -12.24 17.98 -8.70
C SER A 129 -11.90 18.02 -7.20
N GLY A 130 -12.29 19.10 -6.52
CA GLY A 130 -12.15 19.21 -5.06
C GLY A 130 -12.90 18.10 -4.30
N LYS A 131 -14.00 17.57 -4.87
CA LYS A 131 -14.72 16.41 -4.31
C LYS A 131 -13.89 15.14 -4.42
N ALA A 132 -13.18 14.94 -5.52
CA ALA A 132 -12.27 13.80 -5.69
C ALA A 132 -11.07 13.92 -4.73
N MET A 133 -10.49 15.12 -4.61
CA MET A 133 -9.39 15.38 -3.68
C MET A 133 -9.79 15.10 -2.23
N GLY A 134 -10.98 15.54 -1.79
CA GLY A 134 -11.50 15.24 -0.45
C GLY A 134 -11.74 13.74 -0.25
N ALA A 135 -12.37 13.06 -1.22
CA ALA A 135 -12.65 11.63 -1.12
C ALA A 135 -11.37 10.79 -1.03
N PHE A 136 -10.39 11.08 -1.89
CA PHE A 136 -9.10 10.40 -1.91
C PHE A 136 -8.23 10.76 -0.70
N GLY A 137 -8.30 12.00 -0.22
CA GLY A 137 -7.66 12.40 1.04
C GLY A 137 -8.11 11.55 2.22
N VAL A 138 -9.41 11.25 2.33
CA VAL A 138 -9.93 10.35 3.37
C VAL A 138 -9.39 8.92 3.21
N LEU A 139 -9.28 8.39 1.98
CA LEU A 139 -8.69 7.06 1.76
C LEU A 139 -7.20 7.03 2.14
N ILE A 140 -6.45 8.09 1.86
CA ILE A 140 -5.04 8.21 2.27
C ILE A 140 -4.93 8.23 3.81
N VAL A 141 -5.78 9.00 4.49
CA VAL A 141 -5.81 9.02 5.97
C VAL A 141 -6.12 7.64 6.54
N TRP A 142 -7.12 6.94 6.00
CA TRP A 142 -7.40 5.56 6.39
C TRP A 142 -6.22 4.63 6.15
N ASN A 143 -5.54 4.76 5.01
CA ASN A 143 -4.36 3.97 4.72
C ASN A 143 -3.23 4.24 5.72
N ILE A 144 -3.01 5.50 6.09
CA ILE A 144 -2.03 5.89 7.12
C ILE A 144 -2.40 5.25 8.47
N LEU A 145 -3.65 5.36 8.91
CA LEU A 145 -4.10 4.74 10.17
C LEU A 145 -3.92 3.22 10.14
N TYR A 146 -4.21 2.60 9.00
CA TYR A 146 -4.04 1.17 8.81
C TYR A 146 -2.59 0.74 8.94
N ILE A 147 -1.64 1.42 8.31
CA ILE A 147 -0.22 1.07 8.43
C ILE A 147 0.33 1.32 9.84
N PHE A 148 -0.18 2.32 10.57
CA PHE A 148 0.22 2.55 11.97
C PHE A 148 -0.23 1.39 12.85
N TYR A 149 -1.46 0.92 12.66
CA TYR A 149 -1.95 -0.27 13.34
C TYR A 149 -1.14 -1.51 12.97
N GLN A 150 -0.81 -1.67 11.68
CA GLN A 150 0.02 -2.78 11.22
C GLN A 150 1.42 -2.75 11.84
N ASP A 151 2.12 -1.62 11.79
CA ASP A 151 3.49 -1.50 12.31
C ASP A 151 3.62 -1.67 13.82
N ARG A 152 2.60 -1.26 14.57
CA ARG A 152 2.64 -1.25 16.03
C ARG A 152 2.10 -2.52 16.68
N ILE A 153 1.15 -3.18 16.03
CA ILE A 153 0.41 -4.29 16.63
C ILE A 153 0.51 -5.53 15.74
N VAL A 154 0.15 -5.41 14.46
CA VAL A 154 0.05 -6.59 13.58
C VAL A 154 1.41 -7.22 13.31
N PHE A 155 2.38 -6.42 12.88
CA PHE A 155 3.67 -6.91 12.43
C PHE A 155 4.59 -7.37 13.56
N PRO A 156 4.65 -6.71 14.74
CA PRO A 156 5.39 -7.23 15.89
C PRO A 156 4.90 -8.60 16.37
N GLU A 157 3.59 -8.84 16.32
CA GLU A 157 2.98 -10.12 16.72
C GLU A 157 3.07 -11.18 15.61
N THR A 158 3.20 -10.76 14.36
CA THR A 158 3.25 -11.66 13.19
C THR A 158 4.68 -12.10 12.85
N PHE A 159 5.68 -11.23 13.04
CA PHE A 159 7.06 -11.48 12.61
C PHE A 159 8.06 -11.45 13.77
N SER A 160 8.83 -12.52 13.95
CA SER A 160 9.78 -12.65 15.06
C SER A 160 10.96 -11.66 14.98
N ASN A 161 11.36 -11.28 13.76
CA ASN A 161 12.46 -10.33 13.52
C ASN A 161 12.02 -8.86 13.42
N TYR A 162 10.74 -8.54 13.65
CA TYR A 162 10.22 -7.18 13.41
C TYR A 162 10.89 -6.12 14.28
N GLY A 163 11.23 -6.46 15.53
CA GLY A 163 11.94 -5.54 16.44
C GLY A 163 13.30 -5.11 15.89
N ALA A 164 14.07 -6.04 15.32
CA ALA A 164 15.36 -5.73 14.69
C ALA A 164 15.19 -4.91 13.40
N TYR A 165 14.12 -5.19 12.64
CA TYR A 165 13.76 -4.41 11.46
C TYR A 165 13.39 -2.96 11.80
N GLN A 166 12.70 -2.73 12.92
CA GLN A 166 12.34 -1.39 13.37
C GLN A 166 13.55 -0.52 13.73
N GLN A 167 14.64 -1.13 14.19
CA GLN A 167 15.88 -0.43 14.55
C GLN A 167 16.72 -0.02 13.34
N THR A 168 16.62 -0.77 12.24
CA THR A 168 17.45 -0.59 11.05
C THR A 168 16.75 0.18 9.93
N THR A 169 15.41 0.17 9.91
CA THR A 169 14.63 0.74 8.80
C THR A 169 13.59 1.75 9.31
N PRO A 170 13.54 2.97 8.74
CA PRO A 170 12.61 4.02 9.15
C PRO A 170 11.18 3.69 8.73
N PHE A 171 10.22 4.19 9.50
CA PHE A 171 8.79 3.87 9.33
C PHE A 171 8.22 4.27 7.96
N LEU A 172 8.50 5.50 7.50
CA LEU A 172 7.81 6.14 6.38
C LEU A 172 8.76 6.90 5.46
N ILE A 173 9.53 7.83 6.00
CA ILE A 173 10.46 8.68 5.24
C ILE A 173 11.81 7.96 5.17
N PRO A 174 12.36 7.70 3.96
CA PRO A 174 13.67 7.09 3.81
C PRO A 174 14.77 7.93 4.44
N ASP A 175 15.65 7.29 5.22
CA ASP A 175 16.88 7.91 5.71
C ASP A 175 18.04 7.65 4.74
N ARG A 176 19.08 8.48 4.77
CA ARG A 176 20.29 8.32 3.94
C ARG A 176 20.91 6.93 4.12
N ASN A 177 20.90 6.39 5.35
CA ASN A 177 21.38 5.05 5.64
C ASN A 177 20.54 3.95 4.97
N SER A 178 19.22 4.12 4.93
CA SER A 178 18.25 3.20 4.30
C SER A 178 18.32 3.25 2.77
N THR A 179 18.54 4.43 2.19
CA THR A 179 18.79 4.56 0.74
C THR A 179 20.08 3.83 0.33
N ALA A 180 21.15 3.95 1.11
CA ALA A 180 22.39 3.23 0.86
C ALA A 180 22.22 1.70 1.02
N ALA A 181 21.43 1.26 2.00
CA ALA A 181 21.10 -0.14 2.19
C ALA A 181 20.33 -0.71 0.99
N CYS A 182 19.29 -0.01 0.51
CA CYS A 182 18.51 -0.37 -0.68
C CYS A 182 19.40 -0.48 -1.93
N ILE A 183 20.30 0.49 -2.17
CA ILE A 183 21.22 0.45 -3.32
C ILE A 183 22.18 -0.75 -3.22
N LYS A 184 22.64 -1.09 -2.00
CA LYS A 184 23.54 -2.21 -1.77
C LYS A 184 22.86 -3.57 -1.99
N THR A 185 21.61 -3.76 -1.54
CA THR A 185 20.83 -4.97 -1.82
C THR A 185 20.53 -5.09 -3.32
N TRP A 186 20.17 -4.00 -3.98
CA TRP A 186 19.93 -3.99 -5.43
C TRP A 186 21.19 -4.37 -6.23
N ARG A 187 22.37 -3.85 -5.86
CA ARG A 187 23.67 -4.25 -6.47
C ARG A 187 24.06 -5.70 -6.19
N LYS A 188 23.68 -6.26 -5.04
CA LYS A 188 23.91 -7.69 -4.72
C LYS A 188 22.98 -8.60 -5.52
N GLY A 189 21.70 -8.23 -5.68
CA GLY A 189 20.74 -8.96 -6.51
C GLY A 189 21.12 -8.98 -7.99
N GLY A 190 21.73 -7.90 -8.49
CA GLY A 190 22.26 -7.83 -9.86
C GLY A 190 23.54 -8.66 -10.13
N LYS A 191 24.21 -9.16 -9.09
CA LYS A 191 25.41 -10.02 -9.21
C LYS A 191 25.11 -11.52 -9.05
N ARG A 192 23.87 -11.89 -8.79
CA ARG A 192 23.39 -13.29 -8.74
C ARG A 192 22.51 -13.67 -9.93
N ARG A 193 22.52 -12.88 -11.00
CA ARG A 193 22.03 -13.29 -12.32
C ARG A 193 23.21 -13.72 -13.18
#